data_AF-A0A1L9T4U0-F1
#
_entry.id   AF-A0A1L9T4U0-F1
#
_cell.length_a   1.000
_cell.length_b   1.000
_cell.length_c   1.000
_cell.angle_alpha   90.00
_cell.angle_beta   90.00
_cell.angle_gamma   90.00
#
_symmetry.space_group_name_H-M   'P 1'
#
loop_
_entity.id
_entity.type
_entity.pdbx_description
1 polymer ?
#
loop_
_entity_poly.entity_id
_entity_poly.type
_entity_poly.pdbx_seq_one_letter_code
_entity_poly.pdbx_strand_id
1 'polypeptide(L)'
;MPDCTSANTRCDECRLASTRIHSYVKKEALDCPKEVHPVIYTLSFTGSNSEANELLHATQARFLYTFKGGLLVRGAVREAAKDGGKSESQWQGLDGTVAMIRLKAAAREEARREMERWQDARPGPVWHRRYKRPSALKRASRWIGLLVPDEVIMERWEDPGAHYRHGNSGAVRRAGSSSRHRTPAEMEMERIQAAGDRRIQREISMLVDFPVDVQDGDSFDKVFCMEFGGRFKLTNRSPSSDSGHASLHRLNWLSMVHPEDKPEEDEHEDDE
;
A
#
# COMPACT_ATOMS: atom_id res chain seq x y z
N MET A 1 21.70 22.39 -14.68
CA MET A 1 21.31 21.72 -13.42
C MET A 1 21.84 20.30 -13.45
N PRO A 2 22.25 19.73 -12.31
CA PRO A 2 22.69 18.33 -12.23
C PRO A 2 21.60 17.38 -12.74
N ASP A 3 21.97 16.45 -13.63
CA ASP A 3 21.06 15.44 -14.18
C ASP A 3 20.73 14.40 -13.09
N CYS A 4 19.74 14.67 -12.24
CA CYS A 4 19.35 13.79 -11.12
C CYS A 4 18.37 12.68 -11.52
N THR A 5 18.28 12.35 -12.81
CA THR A 5 17.27 11.45 -13.37
C THR A 5 17.42 9.99 -12.92
N SER A 6 18.63 9.55 -12.58
CA SER A 6 18.93 8.17 -12.20
C SER A 6 19.66 8.07 -10.86
N ALA A 7 19.57 6.91 -10.20
CA ALA A 7 20.27 6.64 -8.94
C ALA A 7 21.78 6.99 -8.96
N ASN A 8 22.47 6.76 -10.07
CA ASN A 8 23.91 7.01 -10.20
C ASN A 8 24.25 8.49 -10.36
N THR A 9 23.30 9.30 -10.82
CA THR A 9 23.51 10.71 -11.19
C THR A 9 22.84 11.68 -10.21
N ARG A 10 22.19 11.16 -9.15
CA ARG A 10 21.58 11.97 -8.08
C ARG A 10 22.61 12.86 -7.39
N CYS A 11 22.23 14.11 -7.14
CA CYS A 11 22.88 14.98 -6.16
C CYS A 11 22.67 14.44 -4.73
N ASP A 12 23.41 14.99 -3.77
CA ASP A 12 23.36 14.52 -2.38
C ASP A 12 21.99 14.71 -1.73
N GLU A 13 21.25 15.77 -2.06
CA GLU A 13 19.87 15.97 -1.58
C GLU A 13 18.93 14.87 -2.08
N CYS A 14 19.01 14.50 -3.36
CA CYS A 14 18.22 13.40 -3.92
C CYS A 14 18.62 12.06 -3.29
N ARG A 15 19.91 11.85 -2.99
CA ARG A 15 20.37 10.63 -2.29
C ARG A 15 19.76 10.57 -0.89
N LEU A 16 19.88 11.64 -0.11
CA LEU A 16 19.31 11.74 1.24
C LEU A 16 17.79 11.60 1.26
N ALA A 17 17.07 12.17 0.29
CA ALA A 17 15.63 11.97 0.17
C ALA A 17 15.31 10.49 -0.12
N SER A 18 16.11 9.83 -0.98
CA SER A 18 15.88 8.44 -1.35
C SER A 18 16.15 7.43 -0.24
N THR A 19 17.03 7.74 0.72
CA THR A 19 17.25 6.85 1.88
C THR A 19 16.04 6.84 2.82
N ARG A 20 15.17 7.85 2.77
CA ARG A 20 13.96 7.92 3.60
C ARG A 20 12.78 7.15 2.98
N ILE A 21 12.96 6.57 1.79
CA ILE A 21 11.91 5.83 1.09
C ILE A 21 12.08 4.36 1.43
N HIS A 22 10.99 3.70 1.80
CA HIS A 22 11.01 2.28 2.10
C HIS A 22 11.52 1.47 0.90
N SER A 23 12.44 0.54 1.18
CA SER A 23 13.09 -0.36 0.23
C SER A 23 12.17 -1.22 -0.67
N TYR A 24 10.86 -1.32 -0.37
CA TYR A 24 9.92 -2.05 -1.25
C TYR A 24 9.57 -1.26 -2.51
N VAL A 25 9.73 0.08 -2.47
CA VAL A 25 9.46 0.92 -3.63
C VAL A 25 10.46 0.55 -4.72
N LYS A 26 9.93 0.10 -5.86
CA LYS A 26 10.72 -0.35 -7.01
C LYS A 26 11.68 0.75 -7.45
N LYS A 27 12.92 0.39 -7.80
CA LYS A 27 13.98 1.37 -8.15
C LYS A 27 13.57 2.28 -9.29
N GLU A 28 12.82 1.76 -10.26
CA GLU A 28 12.33 2.51 -11.43
C GLU A 28 11.35 3.63 -11.03
N ALA A 29 10.65 3.48 -9.89
CA ALA A 29 9.78 4.53 -9.37
C ALA A 29 10.58 5.67 -8.73
N LEU A 30 11.81 5.41 -8.30
CA LEU A 30 12.72 6.41 -7.73
C LEU A 30 13.41 7.24 -8.82
N ASP A 31 13.44 6.75 -10.05
CA ASP A 31 13.99 7.47 -11.19
C ASP A 31 13.01 8.58 -11.63
N CYS A 32 13.58 9.67 -12.11
CA CYS A 32 12.83 10.81 -12.62
C CYS A 32 13.01 10.82 -14.15
N PRO A 33 11.93 10.61 -14.93
CA PRO A 33 11.97 10.73 -16.38
C PRO A 33 12.60 12.06 -16.80
N LYS A 34 13.23 12.06 -17.96
CA LYS A 34 13.68 13.31 -18.57
C LYS A 34 12.46 14.13 -18.98
N GLU A 35 12.61 15.46 -18.93
CA GLU A 35 11.59 16.39 -19.44
C GLU A 35 10.22 16.30 -18.72
N VAL A 36 10.22 15.93 -17.44
CA VAL A 36 9.01 15.99 -16.61
C VAL A 36 9.12 17.00 -15.48
N HIS A 37 7.98 17.59 -15.17
CA HIS A 37 7.76 18.60 -14.16
C HIS A 37 6.71 18.07 -13.18
N PRO A 38 7.14 17.36 -12.12
CA PRO A 38 6.22 16.82 -11.15
C PRO A 38 5.52 17.93 -10.37
N VAL A 39 4.22 17.78 -10.17
CA VAL A 39 3.40 18.65 -9.32
C VAL A 39 2.67 17.79 -8.31
N ILE A 40 2.69 18.22 -7.05
CA ILE A 40 1.97 17.54 -5.97
C ILE A 40 0.68 18.31 -5.68
N TYR A 41 -0.45 17.64 -5.86
CA TYR A 41 -1.75 18.13 -5.45
C TYR A 41 -2.17 17.43 -4.16
N THR A 42 -2.48 18.21 -3.12
CA THR A 42 -3.09 17.69 -1.90
C THR A 42 -4.53 18.18 -1.81
N LEU A 43 -5.45 17.22 -1.73
CA LEU A 43 -6.88 17.44 -1.69
C LEU A 43 -7.44 16.97 -0.36
N SER A 44 -8.53 17.59 0.08
CA SER A 44 -9.36 17.08 1.17
C SER A 44 -10.75 16.72 0.68
N PHE A 45 -11.30 15.64 1.22
CA PHE A 45 -12.63 15.11 0.91
C PHE A 45 -13.17 14.35 2.13
N THR A 46 -14.49 14.28 2.29
CA THR A 46 -15.13 13.51 3.36
C THR A 46 -15.76 12.24 2.80
N GLY A 47 -15.22 11.08 3.14
CA GLY A 47 -15.76 9.79 2.71
C GLY A 47 -14.95 8.58 3.18
N SER A 48 -15.30 7.41 2.66
CA SER A 48 -14.61 6.14 2.94
C SER A 48 -13.29 6.02 2.16
N ASN A 49 -12.47 5.02 2.50
CA ASN A 49 -11.29 4.69 1.71
C ASN A 49 -11.65 4.21 0.30
N SER A 50 -12.76 3.46 0.15
CA SER A 50 -13.24 3.02 -1.15
C SER A 50 -13.69 4.19 -2.02
N GLU A 51 -14.44 5.14 -1.47
CA GLU A 51 -14.83 6.38 -2.15
C GLU A 51 -13.58 7.18 -2.57
N ALA A 52 -12.58 7.31 -1.68
CA ALA A 52 -11.34 8.02 -1.99
C ALA A 52 -10.52 7.34 -3.10
N ASN A 53 -10.43 6.01 -3.12
CA ASN A 53 -9.75 5.26 -4.17
C ASN A 53 -10.49 5.34 -5.51
N GLU A 54 -11.82 5.20 -5.50
CA GLU A 54 -12.64 5.35 -6.70
C GLU A 54 -12.51 6.75 -7.30
N LEU A 55 -12.51 7.77 -6.42
CA LEU A 55 -12.27 9.16 -6.79
C LEU A 55 -10.89 9.36 -7.41
N LEU A 56 -9.84 8.79 -6.81
CA LEU A 56 -8.49 8.89 -7.33
C LEU A 56 -8.34 8.19 -8.68
N HIS A 57 -8.93 7.00 -8.86
CA HIS A 57 -8.99 6.32 -10.16
C HIS A 57 -9.75 7.11 -11.21
N ALA A 58 -10.89 7.70 -10.85
CA ALA A 58 -11.66 8.57 -11.76
C ALA A 58 -10.83 9.80 -12.17
N THR A 59 -10.06 10.37 -11.24
CA THR A 59 -9.14 11.48 -11.50
C THR A 59 -8.03 11.05 -12.46
N GLN A 60 -7.37 9.92 -12.23
CA GLN A 60 -6.35 9.37 -13.13
C GLN A 60 -6.91 9.17 -14.56
N ALA A 61 -8.07 8.53 -14.69
CA ALA A 61 -8.72 8.29 -15.97
C ALA A 61 -9.05 9.60 -16.71
N ARG A 62 -9.47 10.63 -15.98
CA ARG A 62 -9.72 11.96 -16.55
C ARG A 62 -8.44 12.66 -17.00
N PHE A 63 -7.36 12.62 -16.21
CA PHE A 63 -6.06 13.14 -16.65
C PHE A 63 -5.58 12.45 -17.93
N LEU A 64 -5.78 11.14 -18.05
CA LEU A 64 -5.47 10.40 -19.27
C LEU A 64 -6.30 10.87 -20.47
N TYR A 65 -7.58 11.21 -20.27
CA TYR A 65 -8.47 11.70 -21.33
C TYR A 65 -8.16 13.15 -21.74
N THR A 66 -7.93 14.03 -20.77
CA THR A 66 -7.73 15.47 -21.00
C THR A 66 -6.39 15.76 -21.69
N PHE A 67 -5.35 14.99 -21.40
CA PHE A 67 -4.01 15.19 -21.94
C PHE A 67 -3.70 14.13 -23.00
N LYS A 68 -3.63 14.54 -24.27
CA LYS A 68 -3.23 13.66 -25.39
C LYS A 68 -1.85 13.06 -25.11
N GLY A 69 -1.80 11.78 -24.74
CA GLY A 69 -0.59 11.06 -24.35
C GLY A 69 -0.61 10.52 -22.92
N GLY A 70 -1.54 11.01 -22.10
CA GLY A 70 -1.70 10.65 -20.71
C GLY A 70 -0.64 11.28 -19.81
N LEU A 71 -1.05 11.76 -18.63
CA LEU A 71 -0.10 12.12 -17.57
C LEU A 71 0.06 10.94 -16.63
N LEU A 72 1.29 10.69 -16.17
CA LEU A 72 1.50 9.73 -15.10
C LEU A 72 1.02 10.37 -13.80
N VAL A 73 -0.06 9.81 -13.25
CA VAL A 73 -0.65 10.26 -11.99
C VAL A 73 -0.49 9.15 -10.97
N ARG A 74 0.25 9.41 -9.90
CA ARG A 74 0.32 8.56 -8.71
C ARG A 74 -0.48 9.20 -7.61
N GLY A 75 -1.07 8.42 -6.73
CA GLY A 75 -1.75 8.98 -5.58
C GLY A 75 -1.75 8.07 -4.37
N ALA A 76 -1.93 8.71 -3.22
CA ALA A 76 -2.05 8.08 -1.92
C ALA A 76 -3.14 8.79 -1.11
N VAL A 77 -3.76 8.05 -0.20
CA VAL A 77 -4.85 8.52 0.65
C VAL A 77 -4.47 8.33 2.11
N ARG A 78 -4.86 9.26 2.98
CA ARG A 78 -4.80 9.10 4.43
C ARG A 78 -5.98 9.76 5.11
N GLU A 79 -6.15 9.52 6.41
CA GLU A 79 -7.10 10.28 7.22
C GLU A 79 -6.56 11.71 7.41
N ALA A 80 -7.43 12.71 7.29
CA ALA A 80 -7.02 14.08 7.57
C ALA A 80 -6.72 14.25 9.06
N ALA A 81 -5.85 15.20 9.39
CA ALA A 81 -5.62 15.53 10.78
C ALA A 81 -6.89 16.09 11.43
N LYS A 82 -7.15 15.70 12.67
CA LYS A 82 -8.21 16.32 13.48
C LYS A 82 -7.72 17.69 13.96
N ASP A 83 -8.60 18.69 13.88
CA ASP A 83 -8.43 20.00 14.50
C ASP A 83 -7.12 20.75 14.15
N GLY A 84 -6.58 20.53 12.94
CA GLY A 84 -5.36 21.20 12.46
C GLY A 84 -4.05 20.64 13.03
N GLY A 85 -4.08 19.49 13.71
CA GLY A 85 -2.89 18.77 14.16
C GLY A 85 -2.11 18.08 13.03
N LYS A 86 -1.14 17.23 13.40
CA LYS A 86 -0.54 16.28 12.44
C LYS A 86 -1.42 15.04 12.35
N SER A 87 -1.67 14.54 11.14
CA SER A 87 -2.35 13.26 10.98
C SER A 87 -1.42 12.15 11.44
N GLU A 88 -1.90 11.31 12.36
CA GLU A 88 -1.21 10.08 12.79
C GLU A 88 -1.39 8.93 11.78
N SER A 89 -2.32 9.09 10.83
CA SER A 89 -2.56 8.05 9.83
C SER A 89 -1.46 8.05 8.77
N GLN A 90 -0.93 6.87 8.49
CA GLN A 90 -0.01 6.65 7.39
C GLN A 90 -0.72 6.78 6.05
N TRP A 91 0.02 7.27 5.05
CA TRP A 91 -0.42 7.26 3.66
C TRP A 91 -0.59 5.82 3.15
N GLN A 92 -1.71 5.59 2.45
CA GLN A 92 -2.04 4.33 1.80
C GLN A 92 -1.96 4.56 0.29
N GLY A 93 -1.04 3.85 -0.37
CA GLY A 93 -0.97 3.84 -1.83
C GLY A 93 -2.20 3.16 -2.44
N LEU A 94 -2.50 3.49 -3.71
CA LEU A 94 -3.59 2.90 -4.50
C LEU A 94 -3.52 1.36 -4.64
N ASP A 95 -2.31 0.81 -4.62
CA ASP A 95 -2.02 -0.62 -4.67
C ASP A 95 -2.20 -1.31 -3.31
N GLY A 96 -2.57 -0.55 -2.27
CA GLY A 96 -2.76 -1.08 -0.93
C GLY A 96 -1.46 -1.60 -0.30
N THR A 97 -0.27 -1.20 -0.78
CA THR A 97 1.00 -1.83 -0.35
C THR A 97 1.19 -1.85 1.15
N VAL A 98 0.88 -0.74 1.84
CA VAL A 98 1.06 -0.63 3.30
C VAL A 98 0.11 -1.55 4.05
N ALA A 99 -1.16 -1.63 3.64
CA ALA A 99 -2.12 -2.58 4.21
C ALA A 99 -1.67 -4.03 3.94
N MET A 100 -1.14 -4.29 2.76
CA MET A 100 -0.57 -5.58 2.39
C MET A 100 0.69 -5.94 3.17
N ILE A 101 1.54 -4.96 3.49
CA ILE A 101 2.73 -5.15 4.33
C ILE A 101 2.29 -5.53 5.75
N ARG A 102 1.34 -4.80 6.34
CA ARG A 102 0.77 -5.12 7.66
C ARG A 102 0.15 -6.52 7.70
N LEU A 103 -0.60 -6.89 6.66
CA LEU A 103 -1.18 -8.23 6.55
C LEU A 103 -0.13 -9.31 6.36
N LYS A 104 0.92 -9.08 5.57
CA LYS A 104 2.04 -10.01 5.43
C LYS A 104 2.80 -10.16 6.76
N ALA A 105 3.00 -9.08 7.52
CA ALA A 105 3.62 -9.12 8.84
C ALA A 105 2.76 -9.91 9.83
N ALA A 106 1.46 -9.63 9.91
CA ALA A 106 0.52 -10.38 10.75
C ALA A 106 0.47 -11.87 10.38
N ALA A 107 0.49 -12.20 9.09
CA ALA A 107 0.54 -13.59 8.61
C ALA A 107 1.86 -14.30 8.97
N ARG A 108 3.00 -13.59 8.95
CA ARG A 108 4.29 -14.13 9.40
C ARG A 108 4.30 -14.41 10.90
N GLU A 109 3.77 -13.50 11.70
CA GLU A 109 3.66 -13.68 13.15
C GLU A 109 2.72 -14.84 13.50
N GLU A 110 1.61 -14.99 12.77
CA GLU A 110 0.73 -16.15 12.93
C GLU A 110 1.45 -17.46 12.60
N ALA A 111 2.25 -17.49 11.51
CA ALA A 111 3.05 -18.65 11.15
C ALA A 111 4.13 -18.98 12.21
N ARG A 112 4.76 -17.96 12.82
CA ARG A 112 5.71 -18.13 13.91
C ARG A 112 5.05 -18.74 15.15
N ARG A 113 3.92 -18.20 15.60
CA ARG A 113 3.15 -18.74 16.74
C ARG A 113 2.61 -20.13 16.49
N GLU A 114 2.23 -20.44 15.24
CA GLU A 114 1.88 -21.80 14.87
C GLU A 114 3.10 -22.72 14.98
N MET A 115 4.26 -22.32 14.46
CA MET A 115 5.52 -23.07 14.58
C MET A 115 5.96 -23.30 16.04
N GLU A 116 5.88 -22.29 16.90
CA GLU A 116 6.17 -22.40 18.34
C GLU A 116 5.22 -23.39 19.03
N ARG A 117 3.91 -23.31 18.76
CA ARG A 117 2.93 -24.30 19.25
C ARG A 117 3.28 -25.72 18.81
N TRP A 118 3.82 -25.90 17.60
CA TRP A 118 4.29 -27.19 17.11
C TRP A 118 5.57 -27.66 17.80
N GLN A 119 6.48 -26.75 18.16
CA GLN A 119 7.72 -27.08 18.89
C GLN A 119 7.45 -27.44 20.36
N ASP A 120 6.51 -26.75 20.99
CA ASP A 120 6.09 -27.02 22.38
C ASP A 120 5.26 -28.31 22.51
N ALA A 121 4.55 -28.69 21.45
CA ALA A 121 3.90 -29.99 21.32
C ALA A 121 4.95 -31.11 21.15
N ARG A 122 5.61 -31.51 22.25
CA ARG A 122 6.63 -32.57 22.25
C ARG A 122 6.17 -33.87 21.56
N PRO A 123 7.10 -34.60 20.90
CA PRO A 123 6.78 -35.76 20.08
C PRO A 123 6.40 -36.99 20.93
N GLY A 124 5.16 -37.45 20.78
CA GLY A 124 4.84 -38.87 21.01
C GLY A 124 5.21 -39.70 19.77
N PRO A 125 5.62 -40.98 19.92
CA PRO A 125 6.37 -41.74 18.90
C PRO A 125 5.61 -42.15 17.62
N VAL A 126 4.43 -41.60 17.30
CA VAL A 126 3.54 -42.16 16.25
C VAL A 126 3.09 -41.14 15.18
N TRP A 127 3.56 -39.89 15.18
CA TRP A 127 2.94 -38.84 14.34
C TRP A 127 3.65 -38.44 13.04
N HIS A 128 4.61 -39.22 12.55
CA HIS A 128 5.22 -38.95 11.25
C HIS A 128 4.64 -39.85 10.17
N ARG A 129 3.62 -39.39 9.43
CA ARG A 129 3.47 -39.67 7.97
C ARG A 129 2.26 -39.07 7.24
N ARG A 130 1.28 -38.42 7.90
CA ARG A 130 0.03 -38.02 7.19
C ARG A 130 -0.51 -36.61 7.40
N TYR A 131 0.31 -35.62 7.77
CA TYR A 131 -0.20 -34.24 7.86
C TYR A 131 0.51 -33.31 6.88
N LYS A 132 -0.19 -33.08 5.77
CA LYS A 132 0.12 -32.14 4.68
C LYS A 132 0.31 -30.73 5.24
N ARG A 133 1.22 -29.96 4.63
CA ARG A 133 1.48 -28.52 4.84
C ARG A 133 0.23 -27.74 5.30
N PRO A 134 0.33 -26.86 6.31
CA PRO A 134 -0.84 -26.32 7.00
C PRO A 134 -1.79 -25.58 6.05
N SER A 135 -3.08 -25.87 6.21
CA SER A 135 -4.18 -25.15 5.57
C SER A 135 -4.18 -23.63 5.85
N ALA A 136 -3.38 -23.15 6.81
CA ALA A 136 -3.19 -21.74 7.12
C ALA A 136 -2.48 -20.97 5.98
N LEU A 137 -1.40 -21.53 5.40
CA LEU A 137 -0.71 -20.92 4.25
C LEU A 137 -1.60 -20.90 3.00
N LYS A 138 -2.34 -21.99 2.74
CA LYS A 138 -3.35 -22.02 1.66
C LYS A 138 -4.48 -21.01 1.86
N ARG A 139 -4.84 -20.73 3.12
CA ARG A 139 -5.82 -19.70 3.46
C ARG A 139 -5.24 -18.32 3.22
N ALA A 140 -4.05 -18.01 3.76
CA ALA A 140 -3.35 -16.73 3.58
C ALA A 140 -3.25 -16.30 2.11
N SER A 141 -2.88 -17.21 1.20
CA SER A 141 -2.83 -16.92 -0.25
C SER A 141 -4.18 -16.54 -0.85
N ARG A 142 -5.28 -17.11 -0.33
CA ARG A 142 -6.65 -16.82 -0.76
C ARG A 142 -7.13 -15.44 -0.29
N TRP A 143 -6.62 -14.95 0.85
CA TRP A 143 -6.94 -13.65 1.40
C TRP A 143 -6.18 -12.51 0.71
N ILE A 144 -4.96 -12.77 0.24
CA ILE A 144 -4.16 -11.84 -0.57
C ILE A 144 -4.89 -11.48 -1.89
N GLY A 145 -5.54 -12.46 -2.53
CA GLY A 145 -6.31 -12.24 -3.76
C GLY A 145 -7.63 -11.46 -3.58
N LEU A 146 -8.09 -11.23 -2.34
CA LEU A 146 -9.27 -10.39 -2.07
C LEU A 146 -8.94 -8.90 -1.95
N LEU A 147 -7.65 -8.56 -1.77
CA LEU A 147 -7.21 -7.18 -1.54
C LEU A 147 -6.47 -6.57 -2.75
N VAL A 148 -5.96 -7.40 -3.66
CA VAL A 148 -5.34 -6.98 -4.92
C VAL A 148 -5.77 -7.98 -6.02
N PRO A 149 -6.82 -7.68 -6.81
CA PRO A 149 -7.39 -8.64 -7.77
C PRO A 149 -6.42 -9.03 -8.90
N ASP A 150 -5.45 -8.17 -9.23
CA ASP A 150 -4.72 -8.24 -10.50
C ASP A 150 -3.30 -8.83 -10.44
N GLU A 151 -2.76 -9.20 -9.27
CA GLU A 151 -1.34 -9.59 -9.15
C GLU A 151 -1.06 -11.08 -8.84
N VAL A 152 -2.03 -11.98 -8.84
CA VAL A 152 -1.76 -13.41 -8.55
C VAL A 152 -2.03 -14.31 -9.76
N ILE A 153 -0.98 -14.53 -10.57
CA ILE A 153 -0.89 -15.73 -11.41
C ILE A 153 -0.76 -16.92 -10.45
N MET A 154 -1.88 -17.62 -10.22
CA MET A 154 -1.86 -18.89 -9.53
C MET A 154 -1.17 -19.91 -10.45
N GLU A 155 0.12 -20.14 -10.27
CA GLU A 155 0.73 -21.34 -10.84
C GLU A 155 0.03 -22.57 -10.24
N ARG A 156 -0.66 -23.30 -11.12
CA ARG A 156 -1.29 -24.57 -10.80
C ARG A 156 -0.18 -25.54 -10.41
N TRP A 157 0.01 -25.76 -9.12
CA TRP A 157 0.87 -26.82 -8.62
C TRP A 157 0.24 -28.18 -9.00
N GLU A 158 0.75 -28.78 -10.06
CA GLU A 158 0.48 -30.18 -10.37
C GLU A 158 1.28 -31.05 -9.39
N ASP A 159 0.57 -31.78 -8.53
CA ASP A 159 1.14 -32.70 -7.56
C ASP A 159 1.64 -33.94 -8.33
N PRO A 160 2.96 -34.20 -8.50
CA PRO A 160 3.47 -35.20 -9.45
C PRO A 160 3.23 -36.68 -9.04
N GLY A 161 2.29 -36.96 -8.14
CA GLY A 161 2.06 -38.30 -7.61
C GLY A 161 0.64 -38.61 -7.16
N ALA A 162 -0.35 -37.76 -7.42
CA ALA A 162 -1.71 -37.95 -6.91
C ALA A 162 -2.58 -38.84 -7.84
N HIS A 163 -2.25 -40.12 -7.97
CA HIS A 163 -3.21 -41.12 -8.44
C HIS A 163 -4.20 -41.47 -7.31
N TYR A 164 -5.27 -40.67 -7.16
CA TYR A 164 -6.34 -40.99 -6.21
C TYR A 164 -7.39 -41.90 -6.85
N ARG A 165 -7.45 -43.15 -6.37
CA ARG A 165 -8.60 -44.05 -6.56
C ARG A 165 -9.82 -43.45 -5.84
N HIS A 166 -10.94 -43.41 -6.55
CA HIS A 166 -12.26 -43.13 -5.97
C HIS A 166 -12.69 -44.28 -5.03
N GLY A 167 -13.06 -43.93 -3.80
CA GLY A 167 -13.60 -44.86 -2.81
C GLY A 167 -14.48 -44.13 -1.79
N ASN A 168 -15.79 -44.18 -2.05
CA ASN A 168 -16.96 -44.05 -1.18
C ASN A 168 -16.98 -43.13 0.07
N SER A 169 -17.93 -42.18 -0.01
CA SER A 169 -19.00 -41.89 0.95
C SER A 169 -18.86 -42.41 2.40
N GLY A 170 -18.47 -41.50 3.30
CA GLY A 170 -18.69 -41.60 4.73
C GLY A 170 -19.21 -40.26 5.25
N ALA A 171 -20.38 -40.29 5.90
CA ALA A 171 -21.08 -39.13 6.43
C ALA A 171 -20.16 -38.20 7.24
N VAL A 172 -20.01 -36.96 6.77
CA VAL A 172 -19.37 -35.88 7.53
C VAL A 172 -20.33 -35.50 8.65
N ARG A 173 -20.07 -36.02 9.85
CA ARG A 173 -20.64 -35.49 11.09
C ARG A 173 -20.40 -33.98 11.09
N ARG A 174 -21.48 -33.18 11.09
CA ARG A 174 -21.41 -31.74 11.34
C ARG A 174 -20.77 -31.56 12.72
N ALA A 175 -19.50 -31.18 12.72
CA ALA A 175 -18.85 -30.67 13.91
C ALA A 175 -19.68 -29.47 14.38
N GLY A 176 -20.11 -29.52 15.64
CA GLY A 176 -20.84 -28.44 16.29
C GLY A 176 -20.08 -27.12 16.15
N SER A 177 -20.84 -26.03 16.18
CA SER A 177 -20.34 -24.67 16.20
C SER A 177 -19.50 -24.44 17.47
N SER A 178 -18.25 -24.91 17.48
CA SER A 178 -17.27 -24.38 18.41
C SER A 178 -17.07 -22.92 18.03
N SER A 179 -17.03 -22.03 19.01
CA SER A 179 -16.69 -20.63 18.83
C SER A 179 -15.36 -20.58 18.09
N ARG A 180 -15.39 -20.29 16.79
CA ARG A 180 -14.17 -20.12 16.00
C ARG A 180 -13.50 -18.87 16.53
N HIS A 181 -12.42 -19.06 17.28
CA HIS A 181 -11.53 -17.96 17.63
C HIS A 181 -10.98 -17.37 16.33
N ARG A 182 -11.21 -16.07 16.12
CA ARG A 182 -10.69 -15.34 14.97
C ARG A 182 -9.17 -15.33 15.03
N THR A 183 -8.51 -15.49 13.89
CA THR A 183 -7.05 -15.37 13.85
C THR A 183 -6.63 -13.90 13.95
N PRO A 184 -5.38 -13.60 14.37
CA PRO A 184 -4.86 -12.24 14.36
C PRO A 184 -4.99 -11.55 12.99
N ALA A 185 -4.76 -12.28 11.89
CA ALA A 185 -4.94 -11.76 10.55
C ALA A 185 -6.42 -11.44 10.24
N GLU A 186 -7.37 -12.27 10.68
CA GLU A 186 -8.81 -12.01 10.53
C GLU A 186 -9.24 -10.75 11.32
N MET A 187 -8.76 -10.59 12.54
CA MET A 187 -9.02 -9.38 13.35
C MET A 187 -8.43 -8.13 12.72
N GLU A 188 -7.22 -8.22 12.14
CA GLU A 188 -6.59 -7.09 11.47
C GLU A 188 -7.30 -6.73 10.16
N MET A 189 -7.74 -7.72 9.36
CA MET A 189 -8.57 -7.47 8.18
C MET A 189 -9.87 -6.76 8.54
N GLU A 190 -10.57 -7.21 9.59
CA GLU A 190 -11.81 -6.59 10.05
C GLU A 190 -11.56 -5.15 10.54
N ARG A 191 -10.45 -4.89 11.24
CA ARG A 191 -10.05 -3.52 11.60
C ARG A 191 -9.81 -2.67 10.36
N ILE A 192 -9.08 -3.16 9.37
CA ILE A 192 -8.79 -2.44 8.12
C ILE A 192 -10.10 -2.12 7.38
N GLN A 193 -11.02 -3.09 7.27
CA GLN A 193 -12.34 -2.90 6.66
C GLN A 193 -13.18 -1.88 7.43
N ALA A 194 -13.32 -2.05 8.74
CA ALA A 194 -14.10 -1.16 9.59
C ALA A 194 -13.52 0.26 9.64
N ALA A 195 -12.20 0.44 9.51
CA ALA A 195 -11.57 1.74 9.35
C ALA A 195 -11.80 2.33 7.94
N GLY A 196 -11.77 1.47 6.91
CA GLY A 196 -12.01 1.84 5.53
C GLY A 196 -13.42 2.36 5.26
N ASP A 197 -14.44 1.74 5.88
CA ASP A 197 -15.86 2.08 5.69
C ASP A 197 -16.29 3.38 6.40
N ARG A 198 -15.48 3.89 7.33
CA ARG A 198 -15.79 5.15 8.03
C ARG A 198 -15.69 6.31 7.05
N ARG A 199 -16.78 7.08 6.99
CA ARG A 199 -16.85 8.35 6.27
C ARG A 199 -16.30 9.46 7.17
N ILE A 200 -15.05 9.82 6.93
CA ILE A 200 -14.31 10.81 7.69
C ILE A 200 -13.62 11.78 6.73
N GLN A 201 -13.11 12.89 7.24
CA GLN A 201 -12.26 13.76 6.45
C GLN A 201 -10.95 13.02 6.13
N ARG A 202 -10.61 12.99 4.85
CA ARG A 202 -9.43 12.34 4.28
C ARG A 202 -8.63 13.33 3.48
N GLU A 203 -7.34 13.06 3.37
CA GLU A 203 -6.42 13.76 2.48
C GLU A 203 -6.00 12.82 1.36
N ILE A 204 -5.98 13.34 0.14
CA ILE A 204 -5.48 12.65 -1.04
C ILE A 204 -4.29 13.45 -1.54
N SER A 205 -3.12 12.82 -1.63
CA SER A 205 -1.94 13.41 -2.25
C SER A 205 -1.70 12.74 -3.59
N MET A 206 -1.60 13.55 -4.65
CA MET A 206 -1.36 13.10 -6.01
C MET A 206 -0.07 13.71 -6.53
N LEU A 207 0.79 12.87 -7.10
CA LEU A 207 1.96 13.29 -7.87
C LEU A 207 1.62 13.16 -9.35
N VAL A 208 1.66 14.27 -10.08
CA VAL A 208 1.36 14.33 -11.51
C VAL A 208 2.60 14.79 -12.27
N ASP A 209 3.03 13.98 -13.22
CA ASP A 209 4.19 14.30 -14.07
C ASP A 209 3.76 15.04 -15.33
N PHE A 210 4.02 16.34 -15.41
CA PHE A 210 3.73 17.15 -16.60
C PHE A 210 4.91 17.18 -17.57
N PRO A 211 4.66 17.19 -18.89
CA PRO A 211 5.73 17.36 -19.89
C PRO A 211 6.19 18.82 -20.03
N VAL A 212 5.55 19.73 -19.31
CA VAL A 212 5.82 21.17 -19.32
C VAL A 212 5.79 21.68 -17.91
N ASP A 213 6.53 22.75 -17.65
CA ASP A 213 6.51 23.41 -16.36
C ASP A 213 5.12 24.02 -16.11
N VAL A 214 4.55 23.76 -14.93
CA VAL A 214 3.21 24.24 -14.54
C VAL A 214 3.39 25.23 -13.41
N GLN A 215 2.97 26.47 -13.62
CA GLN A 215 3.06 27.55 -12.64
C GLN A 215 1.78 27.64 -11.81
N ASP A 216 1.87 28.24 -10.63
CA ASP A 216 0.70 28.43 -9.75
C ASP A 216 -0.35 29.34 -10.40
N GLY A 217 -1.61 28.91 -10.41
CA GLY A 217 -2.71 29.66 -11.02
C GLY A 217 -2.82 29.53 -12.54
N ASP A 218 -2.04 28.64 -13.16
CA ASP A 218 -2.14 28.34 -14.59
C ASP A 218 -3.51 27.76 -14.99
N SER A 219 -3.73 27.68 -16.30
CA SER A 219 -4.92 27.04 -16.90
C SER A 219 -5.17 25.63 -16.35
N PHE A 220 -4.12 24.90 -15.98
CA PHE A 220 -4.20 23.56 -15.39
C PHE A 220 -4.92 23.56 -14.05
N ASP A 221 -4.62 24.51 -13.15
CA ASP A 221 -5.32 24.61 -11.86
C ASP A 221 -6.79 24.95 -12.06
N LYS A 222 -7.08 25.79 -13.05
CA LYS A 222 -8.47 26.16 -13.37
C LYS A 222 -9.22 24.96 -13.91
N VAL A 223 -8.62 24.19 -14.83
CA VAL A 223 -9.22 22.95 -15.34
C VAL A 223 -9.39 21.93 -14.22
N PHE A 224 -8.39 21.78 -13.36
CA PHE A 224 -8.46 20.89 -12.21
C PHE A 224 -9.59 21.29 -11.25
N CYS A 225 -9.63 22.55 -10.82
CA CYS A 225 -10.67 23.07 -9.95
C CYS A 225 -12.06 23.05 -10.59
N MET A 226 -12.18 23.29 -11.90
CA MET A 226 -13.45 23.17 -12.62
C MET A 226 -13.95 21.74 -12.68
N GLU A 227 -13.06 20.79 -13.03
CA GLU A 227 -13.42 19.38 -13.21
C GLU A 227 -13.68 18.66 -11.89
N PHE A 228 -12.95 19.06 -10.84
CA PHE A 228 -12.87 18.31 -9.59
C PHE A 228 -13.33 19.12 -8.36
N GLY A 229 -13.41 20.45 -8.43
CA GLY A 229 -13.73 21.30 -7.28
C GLY A 229 -15.12 21.08 -6.67
N GLY A 230 -16.05 20.47 -7.40
CA GLY A 230 -17.33 20.02 -6.85
C GLY A 230 -17.22 18.79 -5.93
N ARG A 231 -16.12 18.03 -6.02
CA ARG A 231 -15.89 16.79 -5.27
C ARG A 231 -14.78 16.91 -4.22
N PHE A 232 -13.85 17.82 -4.42
CA PHE A 232 -12.71 18.00 -3.52
C PHE A 232 -12.52 19.47 -3.18
N LYS A 233 -11.93 19.69 -2.00
CA LYS A 233 -11.30 20.96 -1.66
C LYS A 233 -9.80 20.81 -1.82
N LEU A 234 -9.22 21.49 -2.82
CA LEU A 234 -7.77 21.63 -2.95
C LEU A 234 -7.23 22.33 -1.69
N THR A 235 -6.36 21.65 -0.94
CA THR A 235 -5.80 22.19 0.31
C THR A 235 -4.41 22.73 0.11
N ASN A 236 -3.59 22.05 -0.68
CA ASN A 236 -2.23 22.47 -0.97
C ASN A 236 -1.84 22.07 -2.39
N ARG A 237 -1.06 22.91 -3.03
CA ARG A 237 -0.34 22.61 -4.25
C ARG A 237 1.13 22.91 -3.99
N SER A 238 1.99 21.97 -4.33
CA SER A 238 3.43 22.17 -4.31
C SER A 238 3.96 21.99 -5.73
N PRO A 239 4.24 23.08 -6.46
CA PRO A 239 5.00 22.99 -7.71
C PRO A 239 6.44 22.57 -7.41
N SER A 240 7.16 22.13 -8.44
CA SER A 240 8.55 21.67 -8.33
C SER A 240 9.56 22.78 -7.98
N SER A 241 9.16 24.06 -8.04
CA SER A 241 10.05 25.20 -8.30
C SER A 241 10.94 25.67 -7.14
N ASP A 242 10.68 25.31 -5.89
CA ASP A 242 11.43 25.94 -4.78
C ASP A 242 12.79 25.29 -4.49
N SER A 243 12.97 24.03 -4.89
CA SER A 243 14.22 23.26 -4.69
C SER A 243 14.97 22.94 -5.99
N GLY A 244 14.42 23.37 -7.13
CA GLY A 244 15.06 23.30 -8.45
C GLY A 244 15.12 21.92 -9.12
N HIS A 245 14.92 20.81 -8.41
CA HIS A 245 15.10 19.47 -8.98
C HIS A 245 13.78 18.69 -9.02
N ALA A 246 13.26 18.43 -10.23
CA ALA A 246 12.08 17.56 -10.45
C ALA A 246 12.22 16.21 -9.73
N SER A 247 13.42 15.62 -9.76
CA SER A 247 13.72 14.36 -9.07
C SER A 247 13.58 14.46 -7.56
N LEU A 248 14.04 15.56 -6.95
CA LEU A 248 13.93 15.77 -5.51
C LEU A 248 12.46 15.91 -5.09
N HIS A 249 11.66 16.64 -5.86
CA HIS A 249 10.24 16.82 -5.59
C HIS A 249 9.48 15.48 -5.58
N ARG A 250 9.75 14.63 -6.58
CA ARG A 250 9.24 13.25 -6.62
C ARG A 250 9.70 12.41 -5.43
N LEU A 251 11.01 12.44 -5.11
CA LEU A 251 11.56 11.66 -4.01
C LEU A 251 11.01 12.10 -2.67
N ASN A 252 10.79 13.41 -2.47
CA ASN A 252 10.13 13.95 -1.30
C ASN A 252 8.68 13.42 -1.18
N TRP A 253 7.92 13.43 -2.29
CA TRP A 253 6.59 12.83 -2.31
C TRP A 253 6.64 11.34 -1.93
N LEU A 254 7.53 10.56 -2.56
CA LEU A 254 7.69 9.14 -2.26
C LEU A 254 8.09 8.89 -0.81
N SER A 255 8.99 9.69 -0.24
CA SER A 255 9.40 9.57 1.17
C SER A 255 8.27 9.91 2.13
N MET A 256 7.35 10.78 1.71
CA MET A 256 6.15 11.11 2.48
C MET A 256 5.13 9.96 2.42
N VAL A 257 4.87 9.38 1.24
CA VAL A 257 3.85 8.33 1.09
C VAL A 257 4.33 6.92 1.43
N HIS A 258 5.64 6.70 1.37
CA HIS A 258 6.31 5.42 1.62
C HIS A 258 7.54 5.64 2.52
N PRO A 259 7.36 6.17 3.74
CA PRO A 259 8.47 6.40 4.64
C PRO A 259 9.13 5.06 5.00
N GLU A 260 10.46 5.05 5.10
CA GLU A 260 11.17 3.96 5.75
C GLU A 260 10.66 3.86 7.20
N ASP A 261 10.34 2.64 7.64
CA ASP A 261 9.98 2.40 9.04
C ASP A 261 11.14 2.89 9.90
N LYS A 262 10.87 3.79 10.85
CA LYS A 262 11.89 4.09 11.85
C LYS A 262 12.21 2.77 12.54
N PRO A 263 13.49 2.42 12.73
CA PRO A 263 13.80 1.33 13.65
C PRO A 263 13.06 1.66 14.95
N GLU A 264 12.25 0.72 15.44
CA GLU A 264 11.74 0.81 16.80
C GLU A 264 13.00 1.00 17.65
N GLU A 265 13.18 2.20 18.20
CA GLU A 265 14.22 2.41 19.19
C GLU A 265 13.80 1.47 20.30
N ASP A 266 14.48 0.32 20.39
CA ASP A 266 14.31 -0.60 21.50
C ASP A 266 14.52 0.25 22.74
N GLU A 267 13.42 0.61 23.40
CA GLU A 267 13.40 1.17 24.74
C GLU A 267 13.92 0.04 25.65
N HIS A 268 15.22 -0.21 25.55
CA HIS A 268 15.96 -0.81 26.63
C HIS A 268 15.90 0.24 27.74
N GLU A 269 14.86 0.11 28.56
CA GLU A 269 14.88 0.56 29.94
C GLU A 269 16.15 -0.03 30.56
N ASP A 270 17.21 0.78 30.57
CA ASP A 270 18.34 0.59 31.47
C ASP A 270 17.79 0.78 32.88
N ASP A 271 17.22 -0.31 33.43
CA ASP A 271 16.90 -0.45 34.84
C ASP A 271 18.23 -0.48 35.63
N GLU A 272 18.67 0.70 36.07
CA GLU A 272 19.67 0.87 37.16
C GLU A 272 19.00 0.93 38.53
#